data_AF-A0A7S4CHP5-F1
#
_entry.id   AF-A0A7S4CHP5-F1
#
_cell.length_a   1.000
_cell.length_b   1.000
_cell.length_c   1.000
_cell.angle_alpha   90.00
_cell.angle_beta   90.00
_cell.angle_gamma   90.00
#
_symmetry.space_group_name_H-M   'P 1'
#
loop_
_entity.id
_entity.type
_entity.pdbx_description
1 polymer ?
#
loop_
_entity_poly.entity_id
_entity_poly.type
_entity_poly.pdbx_seq_one_letter_code
_entity_poly.pdbx_strand_id
1 'polypeptide(L)'
;YLRVPRHIKSLTATRVLTQEWIDGSKIGELQASEQEAMIRMGLDTCFTQLLGTGFIHADPHYGNMLFTGDQQLALLDFGLVTSATPAQKDAMAQSVLHTL
;
A
#
# COMPACT_ATOMS: atom_id res chain seq x y z
N TYR A 1 3.22 -0.66 11.15
CA TYR A 1 3.41 0.58 10.38
C TYR A 1 2.37 0.73 9.27
N LEU A 2 1.71 -0.33 8.81
CA LEU A 2 0.57 -0.23 7.89
C LEU A 2 -0.78 -0.12 8.61
N ARG A 3 -1.68 0.67 8.04
CA ARG A 3 -3.10 0.76 8.41
C ARG A 3 -3.97 0.47 7.19
N VAL A 4 -4.99 -0.35 7.38
CA VAL A 4 -6.01 -0.63 6.36
C VAL A 4 -7.37 -0.35 6.98
N PRO A 5 -8.25 0.43 6.33
CA PRO A 5 -9.55 0.73 6.89
C PRO A 5 -10.42 -0.52 6.89
N ARG A 6 -11.10 -0.77 8.01
CA ARG A 6 -12.02 -1.90 8.12
C ARG A 6 -13.17 -1.73 7.14
N HIS A 7 -13.50 -2.80 6.43
CA HIS A 7 -14.68 -2.82 5.56
C HIS A 7 -15.99 -2.91 6.36
N ILE A 8 -16.97 -2.05 6.04
CA ILE A 8 -18.29 -2.02 6.68
C ILE A 8 -19.30 -2.72 5.77
N LYS A 9 -19.39 -4.05 5.92
CA LYS A 9 -20.20 -4.91 5.04
C LYS A 9 -21.68 -4.51 4.97
N SER A 10 -22.28 -4.08 6.09
CA SER A 10 -23.69 -3.72 6.16
C SER A 10 -24.06 -2.45 5.38
N LEU A 11 -23.07 -1.61 5.05
CA LEU A 11 -23.26 -0.37 4.30
C LEU A 11 -22.71 -0.45 2.86
N THR A 12 -22.10 -1.57 2.50
CA THR A 12 -21.54 -1.81 1.16
C THR A 12 -22.58 -2.44 0.25
N ALA A 13 -22.58 -2.03 -1.01
CA ALA A 13 -23.41 -2.60 -2.07
C ALA A 13 -22.59 -2.75 -3.37
N THR A 14 -23.20 -3.29 -4.43
CA THR A 14 -22.52 -3.58 -5.71
C THR A 14 -21.77 -2.39 -6.33
N ARG A 15 -22.22 -1.15 -6.07
CA ARG A 15 -21.62 0.09 -6.62
C ARG A 15 -21.14 1.07 -5.54
N VAL A 16 -21.14 0.65 -4.28
CA VAL A 16 -20.77 1.52 -3.14
C VAL A 16 -19.92 0.70 -2.17
N LEU A 17 -18.66 1.12 -1.99
CA LEU A 17 -17.77 0.58 -0.97
C LEU A 17 -17.80 1.49 0.25
N THR A 18 -18.12 0.95 1.43
CA THR A 18 -18.07 1.70 2.69
C THR A 18 -17.02 1.10 3.61
N GLN A 19 -16.16 1.97 4.15
CA GLN A 19 -15.05 1.60 5.00
C GLN A 19 -14.98 2.53 6.21
N GLU A 20 -14.23 2.11 7.22
CA GLU A 20 -13.80 2.95 8.34
C GLU A 20 -13.11 4.21 7.83
N TRP A 21 -13.49 5.36 8.40
CA TRP A 21 -12.80 6.62 8.15
C TRP A 21 -11.40 6.60 8.76
N ILE A 22 -10.40 7.06 8.02
CA ILE A 22 -9.03 7.23 8.49
C ILE A 22 -8.65 8.69 8.31
N ASP A 23 -8.29 9.34 9.41
CA ASP A 23 -7.68 10.66 9.39
C ASP A 23 -6.17 10.55 9.11
N GLY A 24 -5.69 11.39 8.21
CA GLY A 24 -4.28 11.47 7.83
C GLY A 24 -4.05 12.50 6.74
N SER A 25 -2.78 12.79 6.49
CA SER A 25 -2.35 13.79 5.52
C SER A 25 -1.84 13.12 4.24
N LYS A 26 -1.99 13.80 3.11
CA LYS A 26 -1.37 13.37 1.84
C LYS A 26 0.11 13.70 1.85
N ILE A 27 0.91 12.98 1.06
CA ILE A 27 2.35 13.20 0.99
C ILE A 27 2.75 14.66 0.70
N GLY A 28 1.99 15.38 -0.13
CA GLY A 28 2.25 16.78 -0.45
C GLY A 28 1.99 17.79 0.69
N GLU A 29 1.31 17.36 1.75
CA GLU A 29 0.97 18.18 2.92
C GLU A 29 1.95 17.96 4.09
N LEU A 30 2.78 16.92 3.99
CA LEU A 30 3.70 16.49 5.03
C LEU A 30 5.00 17.31 5.04
N GLN A 31 5.63 17.39 6.21
CA GLN A 31 7.00 17.91 6.31
C GLN A 31 8.00 16.89 5.74
N ALA A 32 9.19 17.34 5.37
CA ALA A 32 10.19 16.51 4.69
C ALA A 32 10.51 15.19 5.43
N SER A 33 10.61 15.22 6.77
CA SER A 33 10.88 14.02 7.57
C SER A 33 9.74 13.00 7.54
N GLU A 34 8.49 13.47 7.51
CA GLU A 34 7.30 12.62 7.44
C GLU A 34 7.12 12.05 6.03
N GLN A 35 7.41 12.86 4.99
CA GLN A 35 7.49 12.40 3.61
C GLN A 35 8.51 11.27 3.48
N GLU A 36 9.71 11.44 4.04
CA GLU A 36 10.74 10.41 4.03
C GLU A 36 10.27 9.13 4.74
N ALA A 37 9.64 9.26 5.91
CA ALA A 37 9.08 8.12 6.64
C ALA A 37 7.99 7.39 5.82
N MET A 38 7.08 8.14 5.20
CA MET A 38 6.02 7.60 4.35
C MET A 38 6.59 6.86 3.13
N ILE A 39 7.60 7.45 2.47
CA ILE A 39 8.28 6.84 1.32
C ILE A 39 8.96 5.54 1.74
N ARG A 40 9.69 5.54 2.86
CA ARG A 40 10.33 4.32 3.40
C ARG A 40 9.31 3.22 3.66
N MET A 41 8.22 3.53 4.36
CA MET A 41 7.13 2.57 4.59
C MET A 41 6.50 2.07 3.29
N GLY A 42 6.34 2.95 2.29
CA GLY A 42 5.80 2.60 0.98
C GLY A 42 6.71 1.63 0.22
N LEU A 43 8.02 1.89 0.21
CA LEU A 43 9.03 1.01 -0.38
C LEU A 43 9.05 -0.34 0.32
N ASP A 44 9.10 -0.36 1.66
CA ASP A 44 9.07 -1.60 2.45
C ASP A 44 7.82 -2.43 2.15
N THR A 45 6.67 -1.76 2.04
CA THR A 45 5.40 -2.40 1.68
C THR A 45 5.45 -3.00 0.27
N CYS A 46 5.97 -2.24 -0.70
CA CYS A 46 6.12 -2.69 -2.08
C CYS A 46 7.01 -3.93 -2.17
N PHE A 47 8.22 -3.89 -1.59
CA PHE A 47 9.13 -5.03 -1.60
C PHE A 47 8.58 -6.24 -0.84
N THR A 48 7.88 -6.02 0.28
CA THR A 48 7.21 -7.10 1.02
C THR A 48 6.14 -7.78 0.18
N GLN A 49 5.39 -7.02 -0.61
CA GLN A 49 4.38 -7.55 -1.53
C GLN A 49 5.01 -8.33 -2.69
N LEU A 50 6.03 -7.74 -3.34
CA LEU A 50 6.67 -8.33 -4.52
C LEU A 50 7.51 -9.58 -4.19
N LEU A 51 8.34 -9.49 -3.15
CA LEU A 51 9.36 -10.51 -2.85
C LEU A 51 8.95 -11.45 -1.71
N GLY A 52 8.24 -10.92 -0.70
CA GLY A 52 7.80 -11.71 0.45
C GLY A 52 6.53 -12.50 0.15
N THR A 53 5.39 -11.80 0.16
CA THR A 53 4.06 -12.43 0.14
C THR A 53 3.68 -12.93 -1.25
N GLY A 54 4.02 -12.20 -2.30
CA GLY A 54 3.50 -12.42 -3.66
C GLY A 54 2.08 -11.90 -3.86
N PHE A 55 1.47 -11.27 -2.87
CA PHE A 55 0.17 -10.61 -3.01
C PHE A 55 0.40 -9.13 -3.25
N ILE A 56 0.12 -8.66 -4.47
CA ILE A 56 0.62 -7.39 -4.98
C ILE A 56 -0.55 -6.45 -5.20
N HIS A 57 -0.51 -5.28 -4.56
CA HIS A 57 -1.31 -4.14 -4.94
C HIS A 57 -0.70 -3.53 -6.20
N ALA A 58 -1.34 -3.76 -7.35
CA ALA A 58 -0.77 -3.47 -8.66
C ALA A 58 -0.93 -1.99 -9.07
N ASP A 59 -1.66 -1.18 -8.30
CA ASP A 59 -1.77 0.27 -8.50
C ASP A 59 -1.66 1.05 -7.17
N PRO A 60 -0.48 1.08 -6.53
CA PRO A 60 -0.26 1.82 -5.28
C PRO A 60 -0.13 3.34 -5.57
N HIS A 61 -1.18 3.94 -6.12
CA HIS A 61 -1.23 5.37 -6.39
C HIS A 61 -1.23 6.17 -5.08
N TYR A 62 -0.45 7.26 -5.03
CA TYR A 62 -0.31 8.10 -3.82
C TYR A 62 -1.63 8.67 -3.32
N GLY A 63 -2.63 8.83 -4.20
CA GLY A 63 -3.99 9.27 -3.86
C GLY A 63 -4.75 8.28 -2.97
N ASN A 64 -4.34 7.02 -2.93
CA ASN A 64 -4.91 5.96 -2.09
C ASN A 64 -4.08 5.74 -0.81
N MET A 65 -3.17 6.67 -0.50
CA MET A 65 -2.27 6.60 0.64
C MET A 65 -2.43 7.82 1.54
N LEU A 66 -2.49 7.59 2.85
CA LEU A 66 -2.44 8.66 3.86
C LEU A 66 -1.35 8.36 4.87
N PHE A 67 -0.75 9.41 5.41
CA PHE A 67 0.11 9.32 6.59
C PHE A 67 -0.70 9.73 7.82
N THR A 68 -0.89 8.80 8.76
CA THR A 68 -1.76 9.03 9.92
C THR A 68 -1.02 9.79 11.02
N GLY A 69 -1.78 10.41 11.94
CA GLY A 69 -1.20 11.05 13.13
C GLY A 69 -0.42 10.09 14.04
N ASP A 70 -0.69 8.78 13.93
CA ASP A 70 0.04 7.71 14.62
C ASP A 70 1.31 7.26 13.86
N GLN A 71 1.75 8.03 12.86
CA GLN A 71 2.91 7.75 12.00
C GLN A 71 2.81 6.40 11.26
N GLN A 72 1.62 6.09 10.74
CA GLN A 72 1.38 4.89 9.93
C GLN A 72 1.11 5.26 8.48
N LEU A 73 1.49 4.36 7.57
CA LEU A 73 1.04 4.39 6.17
C LEU A 73 -0.32 3.71 6.07
N ALA A 74 -1.37 4.49 5.78
CA ALA A 74 -2.69 3.97 5.50
C ALA A 74 -2.86 3.69 4.01
N LEU A 75 -3.32 2.49 3.64
CA LEU A 75 -3.70 2.11 2.29
C LEU A 75 -5.22 2.03 2.22
N LEU A 76 -5.85 2.86 1.38
CA LEU A 76 -7.30 3.01 1.35
C LEU A 76 -7.98 2.05 0.37
N ASP A 77 -7.34 1.84 -0.77
CA ASP A 77 -7.87 1.10 -1.91
C ASP A 77 -7.08 -0.18 -2.15
N PHE A 78 -7.80 -1.23 -2.54
CA PHE A 78 -7.31 -2.56 -2.91
C PHE A 78 -8.01 -3.07 -4.17
N GLY A 79 -8.56 -2.18 -4.99
CA GLY A 79 -9.34 -2.49 -6.18
C GLY A 79 -8.54 -3.20 -7.28
N LEU A 80 -7.21 -3.06 -7.28
CA LEU A 80 -6.32 -3.76 -8.20
C LEU A 80 -5.26 -4.56 -7.43
N VAL A 81 -5.61 -5.79 -7.06
CA VAL A 81 -4.71 -6.76 -6.44
C VAL A 81 -4.48 -7.97 -7.32
N THR A 82 -3.26 -8.51 -7.30
CA THR A 82 -2.90 -9.72 -8.04
C THR A 82 -2.02 -10.63 -7.18
N SER A 83 -1.75 -11.83 -7.66
CA SER A 83 -0.86 -12.79 -6.99
C SER A 83 0.22 -13.27 -7.94
N ALA A 84 1.45 -13.34 -7.44
CA ALA A 84 2.60 -13.88 -8.14
C ALA A 84 2.90 -15.30 -7.67
N THR A 85 3.14 -16.20 -8.63
CA THR A 85 3.66 -17.54 -8.37
C THR A 85 5.10 -17.47 -7.83
N PRO A 86 5.60 -18.51 -7.13
CA PRO A 86 6.99 -18.53 -6.67
C PRO A 86 8.01 -18.23 -7.77
N ALA A 87 7.86 -18.86 -8.94
CA ALA A 87 8.75 -18.63 -10.08
C ALA A 87 8.72 -17.17 -10.59
N GLN A 88 7.56 -16.51 -10.56
CA GLN A 88 7.46 -15.09 -10.91
C GLN A 88 8.13 -14.20 -9.86
N LYS A 89 7.98 -14.51 -8.56
CA LYS A 89 8.70 -13.78 -7.50
C LYS A 89 10.21 -13.92 -7.64
N ASP A 90 10.69 -15.12 -7.91
CA ASP A 90 12.12 -15.37 -8.14
C ASP A 90 12.63 -14.58 -9.35
N ALA A 91 11.88 -14.59 -10.45
CA ALA A 91 12.21 -13.80 -11.64
C ALA A 91 12.26 -12.30 -11.33
N MET A 92 11.29 -11.77 -10.57
CA MET A 92 11.26 -10.37 -10.16
C MET A 92 12.43 -10.02 -9.23
N ALA A 93 12.76 -10.88 -8.27
CA ALA A 93 13.93 -10.71 -7.41
C ALA A 93 15.22 -10.66 -8.23
N GLN A 94 15.37 -11.57 -9.20
CA GLN A 94 16.51 -11.57 -10.11
C GLN A 94 16.57 -10.29 -10.95
N SER A 95 15.44 -9.79 -11.47
CA SER A 95 15.42 -8.52 -12.22
C SER A 95 15.89 -7.33 -11.37
N VAL A 96 15.47 -7.25 -10.10
CA VAL A 96 15.94 -6.21 -9.19
C VAL A 96 17.44 -6.33 -8.97
N LEU A 97 17.95 -7.53 -8.67
CA LEU A 97 19.38 -7.77 -8.43
C LEU A 97 20.27 -7.44 -9.64
N HIS A 98 19.79 -7.66 -10.87
CA HIS A 98 20.55 -7.34 -12.09
C HIS A 98 20.56 -5.86 -12.45
N THR A 99 19.68 -5.06 -11.84
CA THR A 99 19.58 -3.60 -12.10
C THR A 99 20.32 -2.77 -11.06
N LEU A 100 20.68 -3.38 -9.91
CA LEU A 100 21.53 -2.81 -8.87
C LEU A 100 23.01 -3.02 -9.21
#